data_AF-X1BH68-F1
#
_entry.id   AF-X1BH68-F1
#
_cell.length_a   1.000
_cell.length_b   1.000
_cell.length_c   1.000
_cell.angle_alpha   90.00
_cell.angle_beta   90.00
_cell.angle_gamma   90.00
#
_symmetry.space_group_name_H-M   'P 1'
#
loop_
_entity.id
_entity.type
_entity.pdbx_description
1 polymer ?
#
loop_
_entity_poly.entity_id
_entity_poly.type
_entity_poly.pdbx_seq_one_letter_code
_entity_poly.pdbx_strand_id
1 'polypeptide(L)'
;MFRAIVNAFRIKEVRNRILFTIGILAIYRFGANITLPGVDATKILEQVETGVMGLMDLFSGGALGRFAVFSLGIMPYITASIILQLLQVVIPRLEQLAKEGEFGRRKINQIARYMTVGLALVQSTAMVFFFRNFGAIPNFDFMHVALII
;
A
#
# COMPACT_ATOMS: atom_id res chain seq x y z
N MET A 1 24.52 3.80 -20.36
CA MET A 1 23.64 3.16 -19.36
C MET A 1 24.15 1.80 -18.89
N PHE A 2 24.46 0.85 -19.79
CA PHE A 2 24.88 -0.52 -19.40
C PHE A 2 26.12 -0.55 -18.48
N ARG A 3 27.14 0.28 -18.75
CA ARG A 3 28.32 0.43 -17.88
C ARG A 3 27.98 0.93 -16.47
N ALA A 4 26.93 1.74 -16.31
CA ALA A 4 26.50 2.23 -15.00
C ALA A 4 25.86 1.12 -14.16
N ILE A 5 25.08 0.23 -14.79
CA ILE A 5 24.51 -0.96 -14.14
C ILE A 5 25.65 -1.90 -13.69
N VAL A 6 26.60 -2.20 -14.58
CA VAL A 6 27.76 -3.06 -14.25
C VAL A 6 28.62 -2.43 -13.14
N ASN A 7 28.83 -1.11 -13.15
CA ASN A 7 29.57 -0.42 -12.10
C ASN A 7 28.80 -0.37 -10.76
N ALA A 8 27.47 -0.30 -10.78
CA ALA A 8 26.64 -0.38 -9.59
C ALA A 8 26.80 -1.72 -8.84
N PHE A 9 27.02 -2.83 -9.58
CA PHE A 9 27.33 -4.13 -8.98
C PHE A 9 28.78 -4.28 -8.51
N ARG A 10 29.71 -3.46 -9.03
CA ARG A 10 31.13 -3.46 -8.60
C ARG A 10 31.35 -2.69 -7.30
N ILE A 11 30.63 -1.59 -7.09
CA ILE A 11 30.77 -0.77 -5.88
C ILE A 11 30.09 -1.49 -4.72
N LYS A 12 30.88 -1.88 -3.70
CA LYS A 12 30.41 -2.67 -2.54
C LYS A 12 29.19 -2.04 -1.85
N GLU A 13 29.19 -0.72 -1.67
CA GLU A 13 28.07 0.01 -1.04
C GLU A 13 26.80 -0.05 -1.87
N VAL A 14 26.89 0.21 -3.19
CA VAL A 14 25.73 0.20 -4.10
C VAL A 14 25.16 -1.21 -4.23
N ARG A 15 26.03 -2.22 -4.40
CA ARG A 15 25.64 -3.63 -4.41
C ARG A 15 24.87 -4.03 -3.14
N ASN A 16 25.34 -3.63 -1.97
CA ASN A 16 24.66 -3.94 -0.71
C ASN A 16 23.28 -3.28 -0.63
N ARG A 17 23.13 -2.02 -1.09
CA ARG A 17 21.83 -1.35 -1.17
C ARG A 17 20.88 -2.05 -2.16
N ILE A 18 21.39 -2.48 -3.33
CA ILE A 18 20.59 -3.24 -4.32
C ILE A 18 20.10 -4.56 -3.73
N LEU A 19 20.98 -5.33 -3.09
CA LEU A 19 20.62 -6.60 -2.45
C LEU A 19 19.60 -6.40 -1.33
N PHE A 20 19.74 -5.34 -0.54
CA PHE A 20 18.76 -4.98 0.49
C PHE A 20 17.38 -4.66 -0.11
N THR A 21 17.33 -3.83 -1.15
CA THR A 21 16.08 -3.51 -1.86
C THR A 21 15.43 -4.75 -2.46
N ILE A 22 16.19 -5.61 -3.12
CA ILE A 22 15.68 -6.89 -3.66
C ILE A 22 15.16 -7.78 -2.53
N GLY A 23 15.87 -7.84 -1.40
CA GLY A 23 15.43 -8.58 -0.21
C GLY A 23 14.09 -8.09 0.33
N ILE A 24 13.90 -6.78 0.47
CA ILE A 24 12.61 -6.20 0.89
C ILE A 24 11.50 -6.53 -0.12
N LEU A 25 11.77 -6.40 -1.42
CA LEU A 25 10.80 -6.74 -2.46
C LEU A 25 10.40 -8.22 -2.43
N ALA A 26 11.35 -9.12 -2.13
CA ALA A 26 11.08 -10.54 -1.96
C ALA A 26 10.18 -10.80 -0.74
N ILE A 27 10.42 -10.13 0.39
CA ILE A 27 9.57 -10.22 1.59
C ILE A 27 8.16 -9.72 1.29
N TYR A 28 8.03 -8.57 0.62
CA TYR A 28 6.73 -8.04 0.20
C TYR A 28 5.99 -9.03 -0.71
N ARG A 29 6.70 -9.59 -1.70
CA ARG A 29 6.14 -10.61 -2.61
C ARG A 29 5.72 -11.89 -1.88
N PHE A 30 6.45 -12.30 -0.85
CA PHE A 30 6.06 -13.44 -0.02
C PHE A 30 4.77 -13.12 0.74
N GLY A 31 4.69 -11.96 1.40
CA GLY A 31 3.47 -11.53 2.11
C GLY A 31 2.25 -11.37 1.20
N ALA A 32 2.44 -10.88 -0.04
CA ALA A 32 1.37 -10.77 -1.04
C ALA A 32 0.86 -12.13 -1.57
N ASN A 33 1.58 -13.22 -1.31
CA ASN A 33 1.14 -14.59 -1.64
C ASN A 33 0.50 -15.31 -0.46
N ILE A 34 0.63 -14.80 0.77
CA ILE A 34 -0.03 -15.36 1.94
C ILE A 34 -1.46 -14.86 1.96
N THR A 35 -2.39 -15.75 1.61
CA THR A 35 -3.83 -15.47 1.70
C THR A 35 -4.29 -15.48 3.15
N LEU A 36 -5.29 -14.65 3.45
CA LEU A 36 -5.84 -14.59 4.80
C LEU A 36 -6.62 -15.87 5.13
N PRO A 37 -6.38 -16.46 6.32
CA PRO A 37 -7.07 -17.68 6.71
C PRO A 37 -8.57 -17.42 6.86
N GLY A 38 -9.38 -18.29 6.27
CA GLY A 38 -10.84 -18.22 6.34
C GLY A 38 -11.51 -17.35 5.25
N VAL A 39 -10.77 -16.90 4.24
CA VAL A 39 -11.33 -16.17 3.09
C VAL A 39 -11.37 -17.05 1.85
N ASP A 40 -12.52 -17.08 1.17
CA ASP A 40 -12.66 -17.76 -0.11
C ASP A 40 -12.20 -16.84 -1.26
N ALA A 41 -10.94 -16.98 -1.66
CA ALA A 41 -10.33 -16.18 -2.72
C ALA A 41 -10.96 -16.42 -4.11
N THR A 42 -11.63 -17.56 -4.34
CA THR A 42 -12.24 -17.84 -5.65
C THR A 42 -13.41 -16.91 -5.96
N LYS A 43 -14.25 -16.63 -4.95
CA LYS A 43 -15.35 -15.66 -5.07
C LYS A 43 -14.89 -14.21 -5.21
N ILE A 44 -13.68 -13.92 -4.73
CA ILE A 44 -13.06 -12.59 -4.85
C ILE A 44 -12.48 -12.41 -6.25
N LEU A 45 -11.81 -13.44 -6.79
CA LEU A 45 -11.27 -13.41 -8.15
C LEU A 45 -12.36 -13.17 -9.21
N GLU A 46 -13.52 -13.81 -9.08
CA GLU A 46 -14.66 -13.61 -9.99
C GLU A 46 -15.17 -12.16 -9.98
N GLN A 47 -15.05 -11.44 -8.86
CA GLN A 47 -15.41 -10.02 -8.75
C GLN A 47 -14.30 -9.11 -9.28
N VAL A 48 -13.03 -9.48 -9.06
CA VAL A 48 -11.84 -8.67 -9.38
C VAL A 48 -11.54 -8.64 -10.87
N GLU A 49 -11.93 -9.65 -11.65
CA GLU A 49 -11.78 -9.67 -13.11
C GLU A 49 -12.61 -8.60 -13.85
N THR A 50 -13.47 -7.86 -13.15
CA THR A 50 -14.34 -6.85 -13.74
C THR A 50 -13.99 -5.41 -13.34
N GLY A 51 -13.84 -4.53 -14.35
CA GLY A 51 -13.85 -3.07 -14.19
C GLY A 51 -12.77 -2.47 -13.27
N VAL A 52 -13.18 -1.51 -12.44
CA VAL A 52 -12.30 -0.71 -11.56
C VAL A 52 -11.55 -1.58 -10.54
N MET A 53 -12.11 -2.73 -10.17
CA MET A 53 -11.49 -3.63 -9.19
C MET A 53 -10.21 -4.29 -9.71
N GLY A 54 -10.15 -4.63 -11.00
CA GLY A 54 -8.94 -5.15 -11.64
C GLY A 54 -7.81 -4.12 -11.70
N LEU A 55 -8.14 -2.84 -11.86
CA LEU A 55 -7.16 -1.76 -11.76
C LEU A 55 -6.61 -1.65 -10.33
N MET A 56 -7.47 -1.76 -9.33
CA MET A 56 -7.04 -1.78 -7.92
C MET A 56 -6.12 -2.98 -7.63
N ASP A 57 -6.41 -4.15 -8.18
CA ASP A 57 -5.56 -5.33 -8.01
C ASP A 57 -4.18 -5.20 -8.66
N LEU A 58 -4.11 -4.62 -9.86
CA LEU A 58 -2.85 -4.31 -10.53
C LEU A 58 -1.93 -3.43 -9.68
N PHE A 59 -2.48 -2.40 -9.05
CA PHE A 59 -1.74 -1.51 -8.18
C PHE A 59 -1.37 -2.15 -6.82
N SER A 60 -2.13 -3.15 -6.36
CA SER A 60 -1.75 -3.97 -5.21
C SER A 60 -0.69 -5.03 -5.53
N GLY A 61 -0.47 -5.31 -6.82
CA GLY A 61 0.44 -6.34 -7.32
C GLY A 61 -0.14 -7.76 -7.33
N GLY A 62 -1.47 -7.89 -7.40
CA GLY A 62 -2.20 -9.16 -7.34
C GLY A 62 -2.60 -9.61 -5.94
N ALA A 63 -2.36 -8.76 -4.93
CA ALA A 63 -2.63 -9.07 -3.52
C ALA A 63 -4.13 -9.00 -3.20
N LEU A 64 -4.87 -8.14 -3.90
CA LEU A 64 -6.29 -7.90 -3.70
C LEU A 64 -7.14 -9.04 -4.25
N GLY A 65 -6.82 -9.56 -5.43
CA GLY A 65 -7.48 -10.72 -6.03
C GLY A 65 -7.35 -11.99 -5.17
N ARG A 66 -6.29 -12.09 -4.37
CA ARG A 66 -6.03 -13.22 -3.47
C ARG A 66 -6.40 -12.95 -2.01
N PHE A 67 -6.81 -11.71 -1.72
CA PHE A 67 -7.07 -11.24 -0.36
C PHE A 67 -5.92 -11.59 0.61
N ALA A 68 -4.71 -11.15 0.23
CA ALA A 68 -3.48 -11.39 0.97
C ALA A 68 -3.25 -10.40 2.12
N VAL A 69 -2.25 -10.68 2.96
CA VAL A 69 -1.88 -9.83 4.12
C VAL A 69 -1.51 -8.39 3.74
N PHE A 70 -1.16 -8.13 2.48
CA PHE A 70 -0.89 -6.77 1.97
C PHE A 70 -1.87 -6.34 0.89
N SER A 71 -3.15 -6.70 1.04
CA SER A 71 -4.18 -6.41 0.02
C SER A 71 -4.34 -4.92 -0.30
N LEU A 72 -4.19 -4.02 0.69
CA LEU A 72 -4.20 -2.56 0.44
C LEU A 72 -2.87 -2.03 -0.12
N GLY A 73 -1.77 -2.74 0.15
CA GLY A 73 -0.43 -2.37 -0.30
C GLY A 73 -0.04 -0.94 0.06
N ILE A 74 0.56 -0.23 -0.90
CA ILE A 74 1.05 1.15 -0.71
C ILE A 74 -0.04 2.20 -1.04
N MET A 75 -1.21 1.78 -1.53
CA MET A 75 -2.28 2.70 -1.95
C MET A 75 -2.71 3.71 -0.87
N PRO A 76 -2.95 3.31 0.40
CA PRO A 76 -3.37 4.28 1.42
C PRO A 76 -2.35 5.41 1.61
N TYR A 77 -1.06 5.14 1.41
CA TYR A 77 -0.01 6.15 1.50
C TYR A 77 0.02 7.08 0.28
N ILE A 78 -0.16 6.52 -0.92
CA ILE A 78 -0.28 7.31 -2.15
C ILE A 78 -1.48 8.26 -2.05
N THR A 79 -2.64 7.74 -1.64
CA THR A 79 -3.85 8.54 -1.46
C THR A 79 -3.67 9.61 -0.39
N ALA A 80 -3.12 9.29 0.79
CA ALA A 80 -2.84 10.27 1.84
C ALA A 80 -1.92 11.41 1.35
N SER A 81 -0.89 11.05 0.58
CA SER A 81 0.07 12.02 0.04
C SER A 81 -0.59 12.95 -0.98
N ILE A 82 -1.46 12.43 -1.84
CA ILE A 82 -2.24 13.24 -2.79
C ILE A 82 -3.21 14.16 -2.05
N ILE A 83 -3.93 13.65 -1.05
CA ILE A 83 -4.83 14.48 -0.22
C ILE A 83 -4.05 15.64 0.40
N LEU A 84 -2.88 15.39 0.98
CA LEU A 84 -2.07 16.45 1.58
C LEU A 84 -1.50 17.43 0.55
N GLN A 85 -1.16 16.97 -0.66
CA GLN A 85 -0.75 17.84 -1.75
C GLN A 85 -1.90 18.76 -2.18
N LEU A 86 -3.12 18.25 -2.25
CA LEU A 86 -4.31 19.05 -2.56
C LEU A 86 -4.67 20.00 -1.41
N LEU A 87 -4.59 19.55 -0.16
CA LEU A 87 -4.85 20.38 1.03
C LEU A 87 -3.84 21.51 1.20
N GLN A 88 -2.62 21.39 0.69
CA GLN A 88 -1.66 22.50 0.66
C GLN A 88 -2.16 23.69 -0.17
N VAL A 89 -2.99 23.45 -1.19
CA VAL A 89 -3.56 24.53 -2.02
C VAL A 89 -4.72 25.23 -1.30
N VAL A 90 -5.46 24.49 -0.47
CA VAL A 90 -6.67 24.98 0.20
C VAL A 90 -6.36 25.56 1.59
N ILE A 91 -5.40 24.99 2.31
CA ILE A 91 -5.06 25.37 3.68
C ILE A 91 -3.74 26.15 3.70
N PRO A 92 -3.77 27.48 3.92
CA PRO A 92 -2.57 28.33 3.83
C PRO A 92 -1.50 27.97 4.86
N ARG A 93 -1.87 27.38 6.02
CA ARG A 93 -0.90 26.86 7.00
C ARG A 93 -0.07 25.69 6.45
N LEU A 94 -0.70 24.78 5.68
CA LEU A 94 0.02 23.67 5.06
C LEU A 94 0.89 24.16 3.91
N GLU A 95 0.46 25.18 3.17
CA GLU A 95 1.27 25.84 2.15
C GLU A 95 2.52 26.49 2.75
N GLN A 96 2.37 27.21 3.87
CA GLN A 96 3.48 27.81 4.60
C GLN A 96 4.46 26.76 5.10
N LEU A 97 3.95 25.68 5.70
CA LEU A 97 4.75 24.51 6.07
C LEU A 97 5.50 23.94 4.87
N ALA A 98 4.89 23.84 3.70
CA ALA A 98 5.58 23.35 2.50
C ALA A 98 6.73 24.29 2.05
N LYS A 99 6.58 25.60 2.29
CA LYS A 99 7.58 26.64 1.96
C LYS A 99 8.75 26.73 2.94
N GLU A 100 8.66 26.12 4.13
CA GLU A 100 9.76 26.05 5.12
C GLU A 100 10.92 25.12 4.71
N GLY A 101 10.89 24.57 3.49
CA GLY A 101 11.98 23.74 2.95
C GLY A 101 12.00 22.32 3.51
N GLU A 102 13.19 21.79 3.85
CA GLU A 102 13.34 20.40 4.31
C GLU A 102 12.57 20.10 5.60
N PHE A 103 12.58 21.04 6.55
CA PHE A 103 11.91 20.84 7.84
C PHE A 103 10.39 20.69 7.66
N GLY A 104 9.80 21.60 6.90
CA GLY A 104 8.40 21.59 6.54
C GLY A 104 7.97 20.33 5.78
N ARG A 105 8.76 19.93 4.78
CA ARG A 105 8.55 18.66 4.04
C ARG A 105 8.56 17.44 4.95
N ARG A 106 9.49 17.37 5.92
CA ARG A 106 9.52 16.27 6.90
C ARG A 106 8.25 16.23 7.75
N LYS A 107 7.72 17.39 8.13
CA LYS A 107 6.49 17.49 8.93
C LYS A 107 5.25 17.09 8.11
N ILE A 108 5.17 17.52 6.86
CA ILE A 108 4.11 17.07 5.94
C ILE A 108 4.18 15.55 5.72
N ASN A 109 5.38 14.99 5.53
CA ASN A 109 5.56 13.54 5.41
C ASN A 109 5.15 12.79 6.69
N GLN A 110 5.40 13.37 7.88
CA GLN A 110 4.90 12.81 9.13
C GLN A 110 3.37 12.79 9.17
N ILE A 111 2.72 13.89 8.80
CA ILE A 111 1.25 13.97 8.72
C ILE A 111 0.72 12.95 7.72
N ALA A 112 1.38 12.80 6.56
CA ALA A 112 1.02 11.81 5.55
C ALA A 112 1.02 10.40 6.15
N ARG A 113 2.08 10.03 6.87
CA ARG A 113 2.16 8.71 7.52
C ARG A 113 1.05 8.47 8.53
N TYR A 114 0.70 9.46 9.36
CA TYR A 114 -0.40 9.31 10.31
C TYR A 114 -1.75 9.22 9.60
N MET A 115 -1.95 10.02 8.56
CA MET A 115 -3.16 9.98 7.73
C MET A 115 -3.30 8.63 7.01
N THR A 116 -2.20 8.05 6.53
CA THR A 116 -2.16 6.71 5.94
C THR A 116 -2.70 5.67 6.89
N VAL A 117 -2.28 5.66 8.16
CA VAL A 117 -2.76 4.68 9.15
C VAL A 117 -4.27 4.83 9.36
N GLY A 118 -4.75 6.06 9.51
CA GLY A 118 -6.19 6.33 9.63
C GLY A 118 -6.99 5.90 8.40
N LEU A 119 -6.50 6.20 7.20
CA LEU A 119 -7.14 5.79 5.95
C LEU A 119 -7.12 4.28 5.77
N ALA A 120 -6.00 3.62 6.08
CA ALA A 120 -5.88 2.17 5.95
C ALA A 120 -6.83 1.44 6.90
N LEU A 121 -7.01 1.94 8.13
CA LEU A 121 -8.00 1.39 9.08
C LEU A 121 -9.44 1.50 8.54
N VAL A 122 -9.79 2.65 7.98
CA VAL A 122 -11.13 2.86 7.40
C VAL A 122 -11.32 2.01 6.14
N GLN A 123 -10.33 1.97 5.25
CA GLN A 123 -10.38 1.22 3.98
C GLN A 123 -10.40 -0.29 4.21
N SER A 124 -9.56 -0.82 5.10
CA SER A 124 -9.56 -2.25 5.46
C SER A 124 -10.90 -2.68 6.05
N THR A 125 -11.45 -1.89 6.98
CA THR A 125 -12.76 -2.14 7.57
C THR A 125 -13.85 -2.15 6.50
N ALA A 126 -13.90 -1.11 5.65
CA ALA A 126 -14.87 -1.02 4.55
C ALA A 126 -14.76 -2.20 3.57
N MET A 127 -13.53 -2.62 3.26
CA MET A 127 -13.27 -3.73 2.35
C MET A 127 -13.70 -5.07 2.94
N VAL A 128 -13.42 -5.34 4.23
CA VAL A 128 -13.92 -6.54 4.92
C VAL A 128 -15.44 -6.58 4.93
N PHE A 129 -16.12 -5.47 5.22
CA PHE A 129 -17.59 -5.41 5.14
C PHE A 129 -18.11 -5.63 3.72
N PHE A 130 -17.46 -5.04 2.72
CA PHE A 130 -17.84 -5.21 1.32
C PHE A 130 -17.76 -6.67 0.88
N PHE A 131 -16.62 -7.34 1.11
CA PHE A 131 -16.43 -8.74 0.72
C PHE A 131 -17.21 -9.75 1.58
N ARG A 132 -17.58 -9.38 2.80
CA ARG A 132 -18.52 -10.17 3.60
C ARG A 132 -19.89 -10.28 2.93
N ASN A 133 -20.40 -9.20 2.32
CA ASN A 133 -21.69 -9.21 1.64
C ASN A 133 -21.72 -10.16 0.43
N PHE A 134 -20.55 -10.52 -0.12
CA PHE A 134 -20.41 -11.51 -1.20
C PHE A 134 -20.22 -12.94 -0.68
N GLY A 135 -20.32 -13.18 0.63
CA GLY A 135 -20.17 -14.51 1.23
C GLY A 135 -18.76 -15.09 1.13
N ALA A 136 -17.75 -14.22 0.97
CA ALA A 136 -16.33 -14.59 0.93
C ALA A 136 -15.69 -14.66 2.33
N ILE A 137 -16.32 -14.07 3.36
CA ILE A 137 -15.82 -14.00 4.73
C ILE A 137 -16.92 -14.50 5.70
N PRO A 138 -16.74 -15.65 6.39
CA PRO A 138 -17.77 -16.24 7.25
C PRO A 138 -17.91 -15.56 8.62
N ASN A 139 -16.85 -14.97 9.18
CA ASN A 139 -16.86 -14.28 10.49
C ASN A 139 -16.09 -12.96 10.45
N PHE A 140 -16.61 -11.91 11.09
CA PHE A 140 -15.88 -10.65 11.27
C PHE A 140 -14.92 -10.80 12.45
N ASP A 141 -13.63 -10.99 12.16
CA ASP A 141 -12.59 -10.95 13.17
C ASP A 141 -11.74 -9.68 12.98
N PHE A 142 -11.35 -9.04 14.09
CA PHE A 142 -10.44 -7.90 14.07
C PHE A 142 -9.09 -8.28 13.43
N MET A 143 -8.74 -9.57 13.51
CA MET A 143 -7.60 -10.15 12.83
C MET A 143 -7.63 -9.93 11.31
N HIS A 144 -8.78 -10.03 10.63
CA HIS A 144 -8.86 -9.79 9.19
C HIS A 144 -8.67 -8.33 8.82
N VAL A 145 -9.16 -7.40 9.65
CA VAL A 145 -8.97 -5.95 9.42
C VAL A 145 -7.51 -5.56 9.66
N ALA A 146 -6.91 -6.06 10.74
CA ALA A 146 -5.53 -5.76 11.09
C ALA A 146 -4.51 -6.36 10.12
N LEU A 147 -4.82 -7.52 9.52
CA LEU A 147 -3.94 -8.19 8.57
C LEU A 147 -4.08 -7.69 7.13
N ILE A 148 -4.95 -6.72 6.80
CA ILE A 148 -5.11 -6.19 5.43
C ILE A 148 -4.38 -4.84 5.22
N ILE A 149 -4.04 -4.18 6.33
CA ILE A 149 -3.37 -2.88 6.45
C ILE A 149 -1.89 -3.01 6.15
#